data_AF-A0A7W0KZV1-F1
#
_entry.id   AF-A0A7W0KZV1-F1
#
_cell.length_a   1.000
_cell.length_b   1.000
_cell.length_c   1.000
_cell.angle_alpha   90.00
_cell.angle_beta   90.00
_cell.angle_gamma   90.00
#
_symmetry.space_group_name_H-M   'P 1'
#
loop_
_entity.id
_entity.type
_entity.pdbx_description
1 polymer ?
#
loop_
_entity_poly.entity_id
_entity_poly.type
_entity_poly.pdbx_seq_one_letter_code
_entity_poly.pdbx_strand_id
1 'polypeptide(L)'
;MLAYLQRTTVKLSDELDARLRHEAERRGTTVSELTREAIEAHLGGPRARRRLLAAGAGASGRHDISERIEELLADEVGASR
;
A
#
# COMPACT_ATOMS: atom_id res chain seq x y z
N MET A 1 -3.31 -4.62 -28.64
CA MET A 1 -3.28 -3.14 -28.68
C MET A 1 -1.91 -2.72 -28.21
N LEU A 2 -1.04 -2.25 -29.10
CA LEU A 2 0.29 -1.78 -28.72
C LEU A 2 0.09 -0.61 -27.75
N ALA A 3 0.52 -0.77 -26.49
CA ALA A 3 0.40 0.26 -25.48
C ALA A 3 1.38 1.40 -25.82
N TYR A 4 0.95 2.32 -26.67
CA TYR A 4 1.73 3.52 -26.96
C TYR A 4 1.70 4.44 -25.76
N LEU A 5 2.85 4.56 -25.12
CA LEU A 5 3.09 5.48 -24.04
C LEU A 5 3.31 6.89 -24.57
N GLN A 6 2.54 7.85 -24.05
CA GLN A 6 2.69 9.27 -24.37
C GLN A 6 3.64 9.93 -23.38
N ARG A 7 4.55 10.78 -23.88
CA ARG A 7 5.47 11.56 -23.04
C ARG A 7 4.82 12.88 -22.64
N THR A 8 4.70 13.09 -21.33
CA THR A 8 4.20 14.35 -20.75
C THR A 8 5.32 15.04 -19.98
N THR A 9 5.53 16.33 -20.22
CA THR A 9 6.46 17.16 -19.44
C THR A 9 5.67 17.88 -18.34
N VAL A 10 6.05 17.66 -17.09
CA VAL A 10 5.44 18.32 -15.91
C VAL A 10 6.48 19.16 -15.17
N LYS A 11 6.05 20.27 -14.57
CA LYS A 11 6.91 21.09 -13.71
C LYS A 11 6.83 20.55 -12.28
N LEU A 12 7.98 20.30 -11.66
CA LEU A 12 8.12 19.85 -10.27
C LEU A 12 9.03 20.84 -9.54
N SER A 13 8.90 20.94 -8.22
CA SER A 13 9.92 21.60 -7.41
C SER A 13 11.20 20.76 -7.40
N ASP A 14 12.35 21.41 -7.23
CA ASP A 14 13.65 20.72 -7.20
C ASP A 14 13.71 19.68 -6.06
N GLU A 15 13.11 20.00 -4.90
CA GLU A 15 13.01 19.07 -3.77
C GLU A 15 12.20 17.81 -4.14
N LEU A 16 11.08 17.98 -4.86
CA LEU A 16 10.24 16.86 -5.27
C LEU A 16 10.94 16.00 -6.32
N ASP A 17 11.65 16.60 -7.30
CA ASP A 17 12.44 15.86 -8.28
C ASP A 17 13.56 15.04 -7.60
N ALA A 18 14.27 15.64 -6.64
CA ALA A 18 15.32 14.95 -5.88
C ALA A 18 14.78 13.75 -5.10
N ARG A 19 13.65 13.93 -4.40
CA ARG A 19 12.98 12.83 -3.66
C ARG A 19 12.49 11.74 -4.60
N LEU A 20 11.96 12.10 -5.76
CA LEU A 20 11.44 11.15 -6.75
C LEU A 20 12.56 10.30 -7.34
N ARG A 21 13.72 10.89 -7.65
CA ARG A 21 14.90 10.16 -8.13
C ARG A 21 15.44 9.21 -7.07
N HIS A 22 15.59 9.70 -5.84
CA HIS A 22 16.05 8.88 -4.72
C HIS A 22 15.16 7.66 -4.49
N GLU A 23 13.84 7.85 -4.53
CA GLU A 23 12.90 6.74 -4.33
C GLU A 23 12.92 5.75 -5.51
N ALA A 24 13.09 6.23 -6.74
CA ALA A 24 13.25 5.37 -7.91
C ALA A 24 14.52 4.49 -7.80
N GLU A 25 15.65 5.09 -7.40
CA GLU A 25 16.90 4.37 -7.12
C GLU A 25 16.72 3.34 -6.00
N ARG A 26 16.12 3.75 -4.87
CA ARG A 26 15.86 2.89 -3.71
C ARG A 26 15.01 1.67 -4.07
N ARG A 27 14.04 1.83 -4.97
CA ARG A 27 13.14 0.75 -5.42
C ARG A 27 13.68 -0.02 -6.63
N GLY A 28 14.80 0.40 -7.23
CA GLY A 28 15.31 -0.20 -8.47
C GLY A 28 14.36 -0.04 -9.65
N THR A 29 13.59 1.05 -9.71
CA THR A 29 12.62 1.36 -10.77
C THR A 29 12.98 2.67 -11.47
N THR A 30 12.22 3.05 -12.50
CA THR A 30 12.40 4.32 -13.20
C THR A 30 11.52 5.42 -12.62
N VAL A 31 11.97 6.67 -12.74
CA VAL A 31 11.16 7.85 -12.38
C VAL A 31 9.81 7.84 -13.11
N SER A 32 9.77 7.44 -14.38
CA SER A 32 8.54 7.37 -15.17
C SER A 32 7.58 6.29 -14.70
N GLU A 33 8.08 5.15 -14.22
CA GLU A 33 7.27 4.08 -13.65
C GLU A 33 6.69 4.50 -12.31
N LEU A 34 7.52 5.05 -11.42
CA LEU A 34 7.09 5.57 -10.11
C LEU A 34 6.07 6.70 -10.26
N THR A 35 6.28 7.61 -11.21
CA THR A 35 5.34 8.71 -11.51
C THR A 35 4.00 8.17 -11.99
N ARG A 36 4.01 7.15 -12.86
CA ARG A 36 2.79 6.51 -13.34
C ARG A 36 2.05 5.84 -12.20
N GLU A 37 2.73 5.08 -11.34
CA GLU A 37 2.13 4.44 -10.17
C GLU A 37 1.44 5.48 -9.27
N ALA A 38 2.10 6.60 -8.98
CA ALA A 38 1.54 7.68 -8.18
C ALA A 38 0.29 8.30 -8.82
N ILE A 39 0.31 8.55 -10.14
CA ILE A 39 -0.84 9.09 -10.88
C ILE A 39 -2.00 8.09 -10.90
N GLU A 40 -1.73 6.80 -11.15
CA GLU A 40 -2.74 5.74 -11.12
C GLU A 40 -3.35 5.60 -9.72
N ALA A 41 -2.54 5.65 -8.66
CA ALA A 41 -3.03 5.60 -7.29
C ALA A 41 -3.89 6.81 -6.93
N HIS A 42 -3.52 8.01 -7.38
CA HIS A 42 -4.27 9.24 -7.14
C HIS A 42 -5.61 9.28 -7.89
N LEU A 43 -5.64 8.76 -9.12
CA LEU A 43 -6.84 8.75 -9.97
C LEU A 43 -7.72 7.51 -9.78
N GLY A 44 -7.32 6.57 -8.92
CA GLY A 44 -8.08 5.32 -8.68
C GLY A 44 -8.04 4.34 -9.87
N GLY A 45 -6.88 4.23 -10.53
CA GLY A 45 -6.69 3.44 -11.74
C GLY A 45 -6.99 1.93 -11.60
N PRO A 46 -6.99 1.17 -12.71
CA PRO A 46 -7.46 -0.23 -12.75
C PRO A 46 -6.74 -1.20 -11.80
N ARG A 47 -5.51 -0.86 -11.38
CA ARG A 47 -4.71 -1.61 -10.40
C ARG A 47 -5.02 -1.28 -8.94
N ALA A 48 -5.77 -0.22 -8.67
CA ALA A 48 -6.42 0.00 -7.38
C ALA A 48 -7.61 -0.97 -7.24
N ARG A 49 -7.37 -2.26 -7.45
CA ARG A 49 -8.28 -3.31 -6.99
C ARG A 49 -8.32 -3.11 -5.50
N ARG A 50 -9.44 -2.54 -5.01
CA ARG A 50 -9.69 -2.22 -3.61
C ARG A 50 -9.16 -3.37 -2.76
N ARG A 51 -8.02 -3.18 -2.11
CA ARG A 51 -7.41 -4.23 -1.30
C ARG A 51 -8.33 -4.38 -0.10
N LEU A 52 -9.14 -5.44 -0.08
CA LEU A 52 -10.00 -5.73 1.06
C LEU A 52 -9.08 -5.96 2.26
N LEU A 53 -8.95 -4.95 3.11
CA LEU A 53 -8.05 -4.99 4.28
C LEU A 53 -8.46 -6.08 5.28
N ALA A 54 -9.69 -6.58 5.17
CA ALA A 54 -10.25 -7.65 5.97
C ALA A 54 -10.35 -9.00 5.23
N ALA A 55 -9.76 -9.16 4.04
CA ALA A 55 -9.72 -10.46 3.38
C ALA A 55 -8.94 -11.45 4.25
N GLY A 56 -9.63 -12.47 4.77
CA GLY A 56 -9.07 -13.45 5.70
C GLY A 56 -9.12 -13.06 7.18
N ALA A 57 -9.72 -11.91 7.52
CA ALA A 57 -10.01 -11.58 8.92
C ALA A 57 -10.97 -12.63 9.51
N GLY A 58 -10.60 -13.22 10.65
CA GLY A 58 -11.36 -14.31 11.27
C GLY A 58 -11.05 -15.71 10.74
N ALA A 59 -10.12 -15.88 9.80
CA ALA A 59 -9.70 -17.19 9.29
C ALA A 59 -8.72 -17.94 10.22
N SER A 60 -8.83 -17.74 11.54
CA SER A 60 -7.97 -18.38 12.54
C SER A 60 -8.29 -19.87 12.75
N GLY A 61 -9.41 -20.35 12.22
CA GLY A 61 -9.92 -21.71 12.45
C GLY A 61 -10.45 -21.93 13.87
N ARG A 62 -10.47 -20.89 14.71
CA ARG A 62 -11.03 -20.94 16.07
C ARG A 62 -12.40 -20.29 16.07
N HIS A 63 -13.39 -21.02 16.58
CA HIS A 63 -14.79 -20.60 16.56
C HIS A 63 -15.22 -19.85 17.83
N ASP A 64 -14.40 -19.88 18.88
CA ASP A 64 -14.74 -19.39 20.23
C ASP A 64 -14.09 -18.06 20.61
N ILE A 65 -13.34 -17.46 19.68
CA ILE A 65 -12.57 -16.22 19.94
C ILE A 65 -13.48 -15.08 20.40
N SER A 66 -14.67 -14.96 19.80
CA SER A 66 -15.60 -13.88 20.14
C SER A 66 -16.22 -14.04 21.52
N GLU A 67 -16.48 -15.28 21.95
CA GLU A 67 -17.02 -15.54 23.30
C GLU A 67 -15.96 -15.37 24.40
N ARG A 68 -14.68 -15.59 24.07
CA ARG A 68 -13.56 -15.56 25.02
C ARG A 68 -12.71 -14.30 24.94
N ILE A 69 -13.19 -13.27 24.25
CA ILE A 69 -12.38 -12.07 23.96
C ILE A 69 -11.83 -11.41 25.24
N GLU A 70 -12.63 -11.32 26.30
CA GLU A 70 -12.24 -10.71 27.57
C GLU A 70 -11.16 -11.51 28.31
N GLU A 71 -11.29 -12.84 28.31
CA GLU A 71 -10.31 -13.76 28.92
C GLU A 71 -8.96 -13.67 28.19
N LEU A 72 -8.99 -13.75 26.85
CA LEU A 72 -7.79 -13.69 26.01
C LEU A 72 -7.06 -12.35 26.14
N LEU A 73 -7.81 -11.25 26.18
CA LEU A 73 -7.22 -9.91 26.30
C LEU A 73 -6.65 -9.66 27.69
N ALA A 74 -7.29 -10.18 28.75
CA ALA A 74 -6.77 -10.10 30.12
C ALA A 74 -5.42 -10.84 30.26
N ASP A 75 -5.30 -12.02 29.65
CA ASP A 75 -4.06 -12.80 29.64
C ASP A 75 -2.93 -12.09 28.88
N GLU A 76 -3.20 -11.55 27.69
CA GLU A 76 -2.18 -10.86 26.87
C GLU A 76 -1.72 -9.52 27.48
N VAL A 77 -2.65 -8.72 28.00
CA VAL A 77 -2.33 -7.41 28.59
C VAL A 77 -1.61 -7.57 29.93
N GLY A 78 -1.94 -8.61 30.72
CA GLY A 78 -1.26 -8.94 31.96
C GLY A 78 0.20 -9.41 31.75
N ALA A 79 0.47 -10.14 30.66
CA ALA A 79 1.80 -10.64 30.33
C ALA A 79 2.75 -9.57 29.76
N SER A 80 2.24 -8.43 29.28
CA SER A 80 3.03 -7.35 28.68
C SER A 80 3.54 -6.30 29.68
N ARG A 81 3.43 -6.54 30.99
CA ARG A 81 3.77 -5.58 32.05
C ARG A 81 4.98 -6.00 32.89
#